data_AF-A0AAD7W6S1-F1
#
_entry.id   AF-A0AAD7W6S1-F1
#
_cell.length_a   1.000
_cell.length_b   1.000
_cell.length_c   1.000
_cell.angle_alpha   90.00
_cell.angle_beta   90.00
_cell.angle_gamma   90.00
#
_symmetry.space_group_name_H-M   'P 1'
#
loop_
_entity.id
_entity.type
_entity.pdbx_description
1 polymer ?
#
loop_
_entity_poly.entity_id
_entity_poly.type
_entity_poly.pdbx_seq_one_letter_code
_entity_poly.pdbx_strand_id
1 'polypeptide(L)'
;MFALVGVIEEMGNPFEEESQDVVKLDTKEIAGPAGVETVMNAKRIGQEQFEAFTRECLLDRTKAVDDPIPRNKLKVFSTSTPRSQSKGQQQLASVKNDRELFARLYIGCQTRDGNLEEFFSPRESGMSSCTV
;
A
#
# COMPACT_ATOMS: atom_id res chain seq x y z
N MET A 1 11.18 0.43 17.89
CA MET A 1 11.02 1.90 18.03
C MET A 1 12.32 2.68 17.77
N PHE A 2 13.52 2.07 17.93
CA PHE A 2 14.81 2.73 17.68
C PHE A 2 15.14 3.10 16.22
N ALA A 3 14.53 2.45 15.23
CA ALA A 3 14.86 2.68 13.82
C ALA A 3 14.43 4.07 13.31
N LEU A 4 13.25 4.55 13.70
CA LEU A 4 12.75 5.86 13.23
C LEU A 4 13.52 7.02 13.87
N VAL A 5 13.84 6.90 15.16
CA VAL A 5 14.61 7.91 15.89
C VAL A 5 15.99 8.10 15.26
N GLY A 6 16.68 6.99 14.94
CA GLY A 6 17.98 7.06 14.27
C GLY A 6 17.92 7.70 12.88
N VAL A 7 16.85 7.48 12.12
CA VAL A 7 16.67 8.13 10.80
C VAL A 7 16.44 9.64 10.95
N ILE A 8 15.64 10.07 11.94
CA ILE A 8 15.41 11.49 12.21
C ILE A 8 16.69 12.17 12.70
N GLU A 9 17.46 11.52 13.57
CA GLU A 9 18.77 12.05 14.03
C GLU A 9 19.78 12.19 12.88
N GLU A 10 19.78 11.24 11.93
CA GLU A 10 20.66 11.29 10.76
C GLU A 10 20.22 12.32 9.71
N MET A 11 18.90 12.45 9.46
CA MET A 11 18.35 13.47 8.56
C MET A 11 18.46 14.90 9.13
N GLY A 12 18.73 15.03 10.43
CA GLY A 12 18.68 16.32 11.12
C GLY A 12 17.23 16.77 11.31
N ASN A 13 17.03 18.04 11.66
CA ASN A 13 15.68 18.58 11.86
C ASN A 13 14.98 18.76 10.50
N PRO A 14 13.96 17.94 10.15
CA PRO A 14 13.29 18.03 8.86
C PRO A 14 12.45 19.30 8.70
N PHE A 15 12.22 20.06 9.78
CA PHE A 15 11.50 21.33 9.74
C PHE A 15 12.40 22.53 9.41
N GLU A 16 13.72 22.36 9.42
CA GLU A 16 14.70 23.39 9.03
C GLU A 16 15.11 23.28 7.55
N GLU A 17 14.66 22.24 6.86
CA GLU A 17 14.98 22.01 5.46
C GLU A 17 14.11 22.88 4.54
N GLU A 18 14.73 23.75 3.73
CA GLU A 18 14.06 24.53 2.68
C GLU A 18 13.97 23.74 1.37
N SER A 19 13.50 22.50 1.41
CA SER A 19 13.26 21.70 0.20
C SER A 19 11.75 21.54 -0.07
N GLN A 20 11.37 21.45 -1.35
CA GLN A 20 9.99 21.11 -1.75
C GLN A 20 9.78 19.59 -1.92
N ASP A 21 10.80 18.81 -1.59
CA ASP A 21 10.81 17.37 -1.77
C ASP A 21 9.99 16.69 -0.68
N VAL A 22 9.06 15.81 -1.09
CA VAL A 22 8.31 15.00 -0.14
C VAL A 22 9.06 13.68 0.03
N VAL A 23 9.65 13.45 1.20
CA VAL A 23 10.49 12.28 1.46
C VAL A 23 9.75 11.25 2.33
N LYS A 24 9.90 9.96 2.00
CA LYS A 24 9.49 8.86 2.87
C LYS A 24 10.50 8.68 4.00
N LEU A 25 10.07 8.83 5.24
CA LEU A 25 10.96 8.75 6.42
C LEU A 25 11.56 7.36 6.65
N ASP A 26 10.94 6.28 6.18
CA ASP A 26 11.44 4.92 6.37
C ASP A 26 12.49 4.50 5.32
N THR A 27 12.27 4.87 4.06
CA THR A 27 13.16 4.51 2.94
C THR A 27 14.11 5.62 2.50
N LYS A 28 13.89 6.86 2.98
CA LYS A 28 14.56 8.09 2.52
C LYS A 28 14.38 8.37 1.03
N GLU A 29 13.38 7.77 0.40
CA GLU A 29 13.07 7.99 -1.03
C GLU A 29 12.22 9.26 -1.21
N ILE A 30 12.58 10.06 -2.23
CA ILE A 30 11.77 11.19 -2.69
C ILE A 30 10.52 10.65 -3.41
N ALA A 31 9.36 11.20 -3.06
CA ALA A 31 8.09 10.86 -3.68
C ALA A 31 8.06 11.27 -5.16
N GLY A 32 7.38 10.48 -5.99
CA GLY A 32 7.18 10.84 -7.38
C GLY A 32 6.37 12.13 -7.53
N PRO A 33 6.53 12.86 -8.66
CA PRO A 33 5.96 14.19 -8.85
C PRO A 33 4.43 14.23 -8.69
N ALA A 34 3.72 13.16 -9.10
CA ALA A 34 2.26 13.07 -8.91
C ALA A 34 1.84 13.01 -7.43
N GLY A 35 2.63 12.35 -6.58
CA GLY A 35 2.39 12.30 -5.14
C GLY A 35 2.65 13.66 -4.49
N VAL A 36 3.77 14.29 -4.86
CA VAL A 36 4.14 15.64 -4.41
C VAL A 36 3.04 16.64 -4.77
N GLU A 37 2.64 16.70 -6.04
CA GLU A 37 1.58 17.60 -6.52
C GLU A 37 0.26 17.38 -5.75
N THR A 38 -0.11 16.13 -5.49
CA THR A 38 -1.32 15.79 -4.75
C THR A 38 -1.25 16.31 -3.31
N VAL A 39 -0.13 16.13 -2.62
CA VAL A 39 0.07 16.61 -1.24
C VAL A 39 0.07 18.13 -1.19
N MET A 40 0.83 18.78 -2.08
CA MET A 40 0.94 20.24 -2.13
C MET A 40 -0.40 20.92 -2.43
N ASN A 41 -1.23 20.30 -3.29
CA ASN A 41 -2.56 20.84 -3.62
C ASN A 41 -3.66 20.46 -2.62
N ALA A 42 -3.44 19.53 -1.69
CA ALA A 42 -4.48 19.03 -0.80
C ALA A 42 -5.15 20.16 0.01
N LYS A 43 -4.35 21.12 0.49
CA LYS A 43 -4.86 22.29 1.21
C LYS A 43 -5.77 23.15 0.33
N ARG A 44 -5.33 23.48 -0.89
CA ARG A 44 -6.11 24.28 -1.85
C ARG A 44 -7.43 23.60 -2.18
N ILE A 45 -7.40 22.29 -2.45
CA ILE A 45 -8.60 21.49 -2.77
C ILE A 45 -9.60 21.49 -1.61
N GLY A 46 -9.10 21.35 -0.36
CA GLY A 46 -9.94 21.42 0.83
C GLY A 46 -10.58 22.79 1.03
N GLN A 47 -9.82 23.86 0.78
CA GLN A 47 -10.30 25.24 0.88
C GLN A 47 -11.42 25.51 -0.13
N GLU A 48 -11.23 25.14 -1.40
CA GLU A 48 -12.24 25.30 -2.46
C GLU A 48 -13.54 24.57 -2.13
N GLN A 49 -13.46 23.38 -1.53
CA GLN A 49 -14.64 22.63 -1.10
C GLN A 49 -15.35 23.24 0.08
N PHE A 50 -14.59 23.75 1.06
CA PHE A 50 -15.18 24.45 2.19
C PHE A 50 -15.94 25.71 1.73
N GLU A 51 -15.35 26.46 0.81
CA GLU A 51 -15.99 27.65 0.23
C GLU A 51 -17.26 27.29 -0.56
N ALA A 52 -17.20 26.23 -1.37
CA ALA A 52 -18.37 25.72 -2.09
C ALA A 52 -19.49 25.29 -1.14
N PHE A 53 -19.17 24.52 -0.09
CA PHE A 53 -20.16 24.10 0.92
C PHE A 53 -20.78 25.30 1.63
N THR A 54 -19.97 26.26 2.04
CA THR A 54 -20.44 27.47 2.73
C THR A 54 -21.43 28.24 1.84
N ARG A 55 -21.09 28.40 0.56
CA ARG A 55 -21.95 29.08 -0.39
C ARG A 55 -23.25 28.31 -0.64
N GLU A 56 -23.15 27.04 -1.03
CA GLU A 56 -24.29 26.25 -1.48
C GLU A 56 -25.25 25.89 -0.33
N CYS A 57 -24.73 25.52 0.84
CA CYS A 57 -25.53 25.03 1.96
C CYS A 57 -25.93 26.14 2.96
N LEU A 58 -25.06 27.11 3.22
CA LEU A 58 -25.29 28.11 4.29
C LEU A 58 -25.83 29.44 3.77
N LEU A 59 -25.28 29.94 2.65
CA LEU A 59 -25.68 31.23 2.09
C LEU A 59 -26.87 31.08 1.15
N ASP A 60 -26.70 30.32 0.07
CA ASP A 60 -27.69 30.20 -1.01
C ASP A 60 -28.78 29.17 -0.68
N ARG A 61 -28.51 28.26 0.28
CA ARG A 61 -29.40 27.17 0.73
C ARG A 61 -29.97 26.35 -0.43
N THR A 62 -29.14 26.13 -1.46
CA THR A 62 -29.49 25.34 -2.65
C THR A 62 -29.34 23.83 -2.40
N LYS A 63 -28.53 23.45 -1.41
CA LYS A 63 -28.33 22.07 -0.95
C LYS A 63 -28.68 21.95 0.52
N ALA A 64 -29.08 20.75 0.94
CA ALA A 64 -29.38 20.47 2.33
C ALA A 64 -28.07 20.35 3.13
N VAL A 65 -28.10 20.75 4.39
CA VAL A 65 -26.91 20.70 5.26
C VAL A 65 -26.52 19.24 5.58
N ASP A 66 -27.49 18.33 5.54
CA ASP A 66 -27.32 16.88 5.73
C ASP A 66 -26.93 16.13 4.45
N ASP A 67 -26.83 16.82 3.31
CA ASP A 67 -26.38 16.19 2.07
C ASP A 67 -24.95 15.61 2.23
N PRO A 68 -24.69 14.39 1.72
CA PRO A 68 -23.39 13.76 1.86
C PRO A 68 -22.26 14.58 1.20
N ILE A 69 -21.20 14.87 1.96
CA ILE A 69 -19.99 15.49 1.41
C ILE A 69 -19.15 14.43 0.70
N PRO A 70 -18.90 14.56 -0.62
CA PRO A 70 -18.15 13.57 -1.37
C PRO A 70 -16.68 13.50 -0.91
N ARG A 71 -16.11 12.30 -0.95
CA ARG A 71 -14.69 12.10 -0.61
C ARG A 71 -13.77 12.57 -1.73
N ASN A 72 -12.70 13.26 -1.33
CA ASN A 72 -11.58 13.57 -2.22
C ASN A 72 -10.75 12.31 -2.48
N LYS A 73 -10.83 11.78 -3.70
CA LYS A 73 -10.08 10.60 -4.15
C LYS A 73 -8.61 10.94 -4.45
N LEU A 74 -7.93 11.63 -3.53
CA LEU A 74 -6.53 12.04 -3.66
C LEU A 74 -5.62 10.82 -3.61
N LYS A 75 -4.76 10.67 -4.61
CA LYS A 75 -3.79 9.57 -4.71
C LYS A 75 -2.47 9.98 -4.05
N VAL A 76 -2.50 10.20 -2.73
CA VAL A 76 -1.32 10.57 -1.95
C VAL A 76 -0.34 9.40 -1.87
N PHE A 77 -0.86 8.22 -1.57
CA PHE A 77 -0.12 6.96 -1.51
C PHE A 77 -0.68 5.99 -2.53
N SER A 78 -0.68 6.35 -3.82
CA SER A 78 -0.87 5.30 -4.81
C SER A 78 0.33 4.38 -4.72
N THR A 79 0.10 3.14 -4.26
CA THR A 79 0.99 2.01 -4.50
C THR A 79 1.55 2.16 -5.90
N SER A 80 2.88 2.11 -6.02
CA SER A 80 3.65 2.17 -7.26
C SER A 80 2.78 1.90 -8.48
N THR A 81 2.80 2.79 -9.47
CA THR A 81 2.38 2.44 -10.85
C THR A 81 2.63 0.95 -11.04
N PRO A 82 1.63 0.12 -11.38
CA PRO A 82 1.92 -1.28 -11.64
C PRO A 82 2.96 -1.22 -12.75
N ARG A 83 4.22 -1.48 -12.40
CA ARG A 83 5.27 -1.66 -13.39
C ARG A 83 4.64 -2.69 -14.29
N SER A 84 4.47 -2.37 -15.58
CA SER A 84 4.20 -3.37 -16.59
C SER A 84 5.25 -4.42 -16.34
N GLN A 85 4.87 -5.50 -15.64
CA GLN A 85 5.85 -6.44 -15.14
C GLN A 85 6.36 -7.09 -16.41
N SER A 86 7.63 -6.84 -16.73
CA SER A 86 8.25 -7.59 -17.81
C SER A 86 8.11 -9.08 -17.47
N LYS A 87 8.10 -9.95 -18.48
CA LYS A 87 7.95 -11.40 -18.27
C LYS A 87 8.90 -11.93 -17.18
N GLY A 88 10.12 -11.37 -17.08
CA GLY A 88 11.09 -11.70 -16.02
C GLY A 88 10.68 -11.25 -14.62
N GLN A 89 10.04 -10.09 -14.46
CA GLN A 89 9.53 -9.63 -13.16
C GLN A 89 8.32 -10.46 -12.69
N GLN A 90 7.47 -10.91 -13.62
CA GLN A 90 6.37 -11.84 -13.31
C GLN A 90 6.90 -13.19 -12.85
N GLN A 91 7.92 -13.74 -13.53
CA GLN A 91 8.57 -14.97 -13.12
C GLN A 91 9.22 -14.84 -11.73
N LEU A 92 9.91 -13.74 -11.46
CA LEU A 92 10.51 -13.50 -10.15
C LEU A 92 9.45 -13.37 -9.04
N ALA A 93 8.30 -12.75 -9.33
CA ALA A 93 7.19 -12.68 -8.40
C ALA A 93 6.57 -14.06 -8.13
N SER A 94 6.40 -14.89 -9.16
CA SER A 94 5.95 -16.29 -9.02
C SER A 94 6.87 -17.08 -8.12
N VAL A 95 8.18 -17.06 -8.37
CA VAL A 95 9.16 -17.80 -7.56
C VAL A 95 9.18 -17.33 -6.10
N LYS A 96 8.96 -16.04 -5.83
CA LYS A 96 8.85 -15.52 -4.46
C LYS A 96 7.61 -16.06 -3.76
N ASN A 97 6.46 -16.06 -4.44
CA ASN A 97 5.22 -16.63 -3.91
C ASN A 97 5.37 -18.14 -3.66
N ASP A 98 5.98 -18.88 -4.60
CA ASP A 98 6.22 -20.32 -4.45
C ASP A 98 7.15 -20.61 -3.27
N ARG A 99 8.19 -19.78 -3.08
CA ARG A 99 9.08 -19.85 -1.92
C ARG A 99 8.35 -19.61 -0.60
N GLU A 100 7.47 -18.60 -0.55
CA GLU A 100 6.69 -18.31 0.66
C GLU A 100 5.70 -19.44 0.98
N LEU A 101 5.04 -19.99 -0.03
CA LEU A 101 4.15 -21.15 0.11
C LEU A 101 4.93 -22.37 0.61
N PHE A 102 6.10 -22.64 0.03
CA PHE A 102 6.96 -23.73 0.48
C PHE A 102 7.43 -23.54 1.92
N ALA A 103 7.83 -22.33 2.31
CA ALA A 103 8.24 -22.05 3.69
C ALA A 103 7.10 -22.30 4.68
N ARG A 104 5.86 -21.88 4.34
CA ARG A 104 4.67 -22.13 5.17
C ARG A 104 4.35 -23.62 5.27
N LEU A 105 4.43 -24.35 4.16
CA LEU A 105 4.27 -25.81 4.13
C LEU A 105 5.33 -26.49 5.01
N TYR A 106 6.59 -26.14 4.84
CA TYR A 106 7.71 -26.68 5.60
C TYR A 106 7.54 -26.48 7.11
N ILE A 107 7.19 -25.27 7.55
CA ILE A 107 6.91 -24.97 8.96
C ILE A 107 5.69 -25.76 9.46
N GLY A 108 4.65 -25.88 8.64
CA GLY A 108 3.46 -26.68 8.95
C GLY A 108 3.76 -28.16 9.14
N CYS A 109 4.65 -28.73 8.32
CA CYS A 109 5.11 -30.11 8.44
C CYS A 109 5.93 -30.32 9.72
N GLN A 110 6.81 -29.38 10.08
CA GLN A 110 7.61 -29.47 11.31
C GLN A 110 6.76 -29.44 12.58
N THR A 111 5.63 -28.73 12.58
CA THR A 111 4.74 -28.63 13.74
C THR A 111 3.77 -29.80 13.88
N ARG A 112 3.60 -30.62 12.82
CA ARG A 112 2.57 -31.66 12.74
C ARG A 112 3.13 -33.05 12.39
N ASP A 113 4.45 -33.23 12.47
CA ASP A 113 5.17 -34.46 12.06
C ASP A 113 4.81 -34.90 10.62
N GLY A 114 4.66 -33.93 9.71
CA GLY A 114 4.27 -34.17 8.33
C GLY A 114 5.46 -34.56 7.46
N ASN A 115 5.34 -35.65 6.69
CA ASN A 115 6.38 -36.12 5.80
C ASN A 115 6.31 -35.44 4.42
N LEU A 116 7.28 -34.58 4.12
CA LEU A 116 7.38 -33.89 2.83
C LEU A 116 7.70 -34.84 1.66
N GLU A 117 8.40 -35.95 1.93
CA GLU A 117 8.76 -36.93 0.91
C GLU A 117 7.54 -37.72 0.43
N GLU A 118 6.59 -37.98 1.34
CA GLU A 118 5.29 -38.56 1.00
C GLU A 118 4.42 -37.56 0.22
N PHE A 119 4.36 -36.30 0.68
CA PHE A 119 3.57 -35.24 0.03
C PHE A 119 3.98 -34.99 -1.43
N PHE A 120 5.28 -35.05 -1.74
CA PHE A 120 5.78 -34.90 -3.11
C PHE A 120 5.93 -36.23 -3.87
N SER A 121 5.47 -37.35 -3.29
CA SER A 121 5.54 -38.65 -3.98
C SER A 121 4.51 -38.71 -5.12
N PRO A 122 4.88 -39.24 -6.30
CA PRO A 122 3.98 -39.33 -7.47
C PRO A 122 2.70 -40.17 -7.27
N ARG A 123 2.52 -40.84 -6.12
CA ARG A 123 1.36 -41.72 -5.86
C ARG A 123 0.11 -40.98 -5.40
N GLU A 124 0.21 -39.77 -4.85
CA GLU A 124 -0.95 -38.98 -4.37
C GLU A 124 -1.63 -38.13 -5.46
N SER A 125 -1.38 -38.40 -6.74
CA SER A 125 -2.19 -37.84 -7.85
C SER A 125 -3.44 -38.68 -8.16
N GLY A 126 -3.63 -39.80 -7.46
CA GLY A 126 -4.71 -40.75 -7.69
C GLY A 126 -5.80 -40.68 -6.62
N MET A 127 -6.79 -39.82 -6.85
CA MET A 127 -8.20 -39.98 -6.46
C MET A 127 -8.50 -40.60 -5.08
N SER A 128 -8.95 -39.78 -4.13
CA SER A 128 -10.06 -40.21 -3.27
C SER A 128 -11.15 -39.14 -3.26
N SER A 129 -12.21 -39.47 -3.99
CA SER A 129 -13.50 -38.82 -3.99
C SER A 129 -14.07 -38.83 -2.56
N CYS A 130 -14.15 -37.66 -1.91
CA CYS A 130 -15.08 -37.48 -0.80
C CYS A 130 -16.50 -37.57 -1.37
N THR A 131 -17.08 -38.77 -1.31
CA THR A 131 -18.52 -38.96 -1.40
C THR A 131 -19.08 -38.78 0.01
N VAL A 132 -20.19 -38.05 0.09
CA VAL A 132 -20.96 -37.61 1.27
C VAL A 132 -20.96 -38.59 2.44
#